data_AF-A0A8T1H7X3-F1
#
_entry.id   AF-A0A8T1H7X3-F1
#
_cell.length_a   1.000
_cell.length_b   1.000
_cell.length_c   1.000
_cell.angle_alpha   90.00
_cell.angle_beta   90.00
_cell.angle_gamma   90.00
#
_symmetry.space_group_name_H-M   'P 1'
#
loop_
_entity.id
_entity.type
_entity.pdbx_description
1 polymer ?
#
loop_
_entity_poly.entity_id
_entity_poly.type
_entity_poly.pdbx_seq_one_letter_code
_entity_poly.pdbx_strand_id
1 'polypeptide(L)'
;MPSLSASELPSEVLRAGEYIECYTPLYVQGDRRGHRISRVLRIDRDGEFSLRLETDEILPVTWFVKRYADVDATQYPVNVTKWRKIRTLTLLSVSVASNGELTPQAAFVAILRSIRDSVSIGTEAVANLPAEGSMENPIVIDED
;
A
#
# COMPACT_ATOMS: atom_id res chain seq x y z
N MET A 1 -21.00 26.24 -29.87
CA MET A 1 -19.97 25.60 -29.02
C MET A 1 -19.57 24.31 -29.72
N PRO A 2 -18.32 24.15 -30.21
CA PRO A 2 -17.89 22.86 -30.69
C PRO A 2 -17.94 21.89 -29.51
N SER A 3 -18.74 20.83 -29.62
CA SER A 3 -18.71 19.74 -28.65
C SER A 3 -17.39 19.01 -28.84
N LEU A 4 -16.47 19.13 -27.88
CA LEU A 4 -15.26 18.32 -27.90
C LEU A 4 -15.66 16.84 -27.85
N SER A 5 -15.30 16.09 -28.87
CA SER A 5 -15.46 14.64 -28.87
C SER A 5 -14.53 14.04 -27.83
N ALA A 6 -14.95 12.98 -27.16
CA ALA A 6 -14.09 12.27 -26.20
C ALA A 6 -12.77 11.81 -26.85
N SER A 7 -12.77 11.60 -28.17
CA SER A 7 -11.60 11.23 -28.97
C SER A 7 -10.58 12.37 -29.16
N GLU A 8 -10.98 13.62 -28.93
CA GLU A 8 -10.10 14.80 -29.04
C GLU A 8 -9.33 15.07 -27.74
N LEU A 9 -9.66 14.35 -26.66
CA LEU A 9 -8.87 14.41 -25.44
C LEU A 9 -7.55 13.63 -25.63
N PRO A 10 -6.40 14.16 -25.16
CA PRO A 10 -5.13 13.44 -25.23
C PRO A 10 -5.27 12.05 -24.59
N SER A 11 -4.80 11.00 -25.26
CA SER A 11 -4.83 9.65 -24.70
C SER A 11 -4.05 9.63 -23.38
N GLU A 12 -4.66 9.06 -22.34
CA GLU A 12 -4.02 8.86 -21.05
C GLU A 12 -3.84 7.35 -20.81
N VAL A 13 -2.66 6.98 -20.34
CA VAL A 13 -2.32 5.60 -20.02
C VAL A 13 -2.50 5.40 -18.52
N LEU A 14 -3.26 4.37 -18.14
CA LEU A 14 -3.40 3.93 -16.75
C LEU A 14 -2.66 2.60 -16.57
N ARG A 15 -1.83 2.53 -15.53
CA ARG A 15 -1.05 1.34 -15.17
C ARG A 15 -1.51 0.82 -13.81
N ALA A 16 -1.47 -0.49 -13.64
CA ALA A 16 -1.59 -1.05 -12.29
C ALA A 16 -0.42 -0.55 -11.43
N GLY A 17 -0.71 -0.32 -10.16
CA GLY A 17 0.17 0.32 -9.19
C GLY A 17 -0.02 1.83 -9.07
N GLU A 18 -0.59 2.49 -10.07
CA GLU A 18 -0.92 3.93 -10.00
C GLU A 18 -2.11 4.19 -9.07
N TYR A 19 -2.21 5.41 -8.56
CA TYR A 19 -3.33 5.87 -7.74
C TYR A 19 -4.33 6.65 -8.57
N ILE A 20 -5.60 6.37 -8.35
CA ILE A 20 -6.72 7.07 -8.97
C ILE A 20 -7.59 7.73 -7.91
N GLU A 21 -8.20 8.83 -8.31
CA GLU A 21 -9.30 9.50 -7.62
C GLU A 21 -10.62 9.01 -8.25
N CYS A 22 -11.56 8.57 -7.42
CA CYS A 22 -12.86 8.04 -7.84
C CYS A 22 -13.97 8.42 -6.85
N TYR A 23 -15.22 8.19 -7.24
CA TYR A 23 -16.36 8.24 -6.34
C TYR A 23 -16.96 6.84 -6.21
N THR A 24 -17.12 6.36 -4.97
CA THR A 24 -17.77 5.08 -4.65
C THR A 24 -19.27 5.12 -5.05
N PRO A 25 -19.90 4.00 -5.41
CA PRO A 25 -21.28 3.99 -5.91
C PRO A 25 -22.32 4.23 -4.82
N LEU A 26 -21.90 4.18 -3.55
CA LEU A 26 -22.77 4.46 -2.40
C LEU A 26 -23.23 5.92 -2.33
N TYR A 27 -22.61 6.81 -3.12
CA TYR A 27 -22.91 8.23 -3.15
C TYR A 27 -23.04 8.74 -4.58
N VAL A 28 -23.72 9.88 -4.73
CA VAL A 28 -23.80 10.59 -6.00
C VAL A 28 -22.41 11.13 -6.38
N GLN A 29 -22.05 11.06 -7.65
CA GLN A 29 -20.78 11.59 -8.15
C GLN A 29 -20.69 13.10 -7.84
N GLY A 30 -19.62 13.52 -7.15
CA GLY A 30 -19.43 14.88 -6.66
C GLY A 30 -19.76 15.07 -5.18
N ASP A 31 -20.41 14.09 -4.52
CA ASP A 31 -20.55 14.07 -3.07
C ASP A 31 -19.20 13.71 -2.41
N ARG A 32 -18.69 14.63 -1.59
CA ARG A 32 -17.43 14.49 -0.88
C ARG A 32 -17.37 13.22 -0.02
N ARG A 33 -18.49 12.70 0.48
CA ARG A 33 -18.52 11.46 1.27
C ARG A 33 -18.13 10.24 0.44
N GLY A 34 -18.42 10.28 -0.86
CA GLY A 34 -18.09 9.23 -1.81
C GLY A 34 -16.70 9.34 -2.44
N HIS A 35 -16.02 10.48 -2.27
CA HIS A 35 -14.69 10.72 -2.80
C HIS A 35 -13.64 9.78 -2.20
N ARG A 36 -12.87 9.10 -3.06
CA ARG A 36 -11.82 8.18 -2.66
C ARG A 36 -10.58 8.38 -3.53
N ILE A 37 -9.43 8.11 -2.94
CA ILE A 37 -8.16 7.90 -3.65
C ILE A 37 -7.75 6.47 -3.33
N SER A 38 -7.39 5.71 -4.35
CA SER A 38 -7.06 4.30 -4.18
C SER A 38 -6.10 3.80 -5.26
N ARG A 39 -5.26 2.83 -4.88
CA ARG A 39 -4.33 2.17 -5.78
C ARG A 39 -5.01 1.13 -6.67
N VAL A 40 -4.70 1.15 -7.96
CA VAL A 40 -5.14 0.13 -8.91
C VAL A 40 -4.27 -1.13 -8.75
N LEU A 41 -4.84 -2.25 -8.33
CA LEU A 41 -4.09 -3.51 -8.18
C LEU A 41 -4.06 -4.33 -9.46
N ARG A 42 -5.19 -4.35 -10.19
CA ARG A 42 -5.34 -5.16 -11.40
C ARG A 42 -6.12 -4.41 -12.45
N ILE A 43 -5.67 -4.57 -13.69
CA ILE A 43 -6.32 -4.08 -14.89
C ILE A 43 -6.65 -5.27 -15.79
N ASP A 44 -7.94 -5.47 -16.06
CA ASP A 44 -8.45 -6.41 -17.05
C ASP A 44 -8.87 -5.64 -18.31
N ARG A 45 -8.31 -5.98 -19.47
CA ARG A 45 -8.51 -5.20 -20.70
C ARG A 45 -9.84 -5.48 -21.40
N ASP A 46 -10.38 -6.69 -21.22
CA ASP A 46 -11.46 -7.20 -22.06
C ASP A 46 -12.78 -7.40 -21.29
N GLY A 47 -12.83 -6.97 -20.02
CA GLY A 47 -14.00 -7.08 -19.14
C GLY A 47 -14.82 -5.80 -19.01
N GLU A 48 -16.12 -5.93 -18.74
CA GLU A 48 -16.98 -4.81 -18.32
C GLU A 48 -16.48 -4.17 -17.00
N PHE A 49 -15.76 -4.96 -16.20
CA PHE A 49 -15.16 -4.63 -14.91
C PHE A 49 -13.64 -4.66 -15.00
N SER A 50 -13.05 -3.56 -15.45
CA SER A 50 -11.62 -3.54 -15.78
C SER A 50 -10.68 -3.23 -14.62
N LEU A 51 -11.13 -2.55 -13.55
CA LEU A 51 -10.21 -2.12 -12.48
C LEU A 51 -10.56 -2.78 -11.15
N ARG A 52 -9.59 -3.43 -10.52
CA ARG A 52 -9.66 -3.81 -9.09
C ARG A 52 -8.76 -2.91 -8.28
N LEU A 53 -9.31 -2.33 -7.22
CA LEU A 53 -8.62 -1.42 -6.32
C LEU A 53 -8.11 -2.13 -5.07
N GLU A 54 -7.23 -1.47 -4.31
CA GLU A 54 -6.74 -2.00 -3.04
C GLU A 54 -7.82 -2.09 -1.95
N THR A 55 -8.90 -1.32 -2.10
CA THR A 55 -10.09 -1.37 -1.25
C THR A 55 -10.99 -2.57 -1.55
N ASP A 56 -10.56 -3.46 -2.45
CA ASP A 56 -11.35 -4.54 -3.04
C ASP A 56 -12.55 -4.08 -3.89
N GLU A 57 -12.70 -2.77 -4.13
CA GLU A 57 -13.68 -2.25 -5.06
C GLU A 57 -13.32 -2.63 -6.50
N ILE A 58 -14.33 -3.07 -7.25
CA ILE A 58 -14.23 -3.38 -8.68
C ILE A 58 -14.98 -2.30 -9.45
N LEU A 59 -14.26 -1.55 -10.30
CA LEU A 59 -14.84 -0.46 -11.08
C LEU A 59 -15.18 -0.92 -12.50
N PRO A 60 -16.41 -0.68 -12.97
CA PRO A 60 -16.77 -0.92 -14.36
C PRO A 60 -16.17 0.13 -15.29
N VAL A 61 -15.94 -0.22 -16.55
CA VAL A 61 -15.31 0.65 -17.57
C VAL A 61 -16.09 1.94 -17.86
N THR A 62 -17.36 1.98 -17.46
CA THR A 62 -18.27 3.13 -17.64
C THR A 62 -18.05 4.23 -16.60
N TRP A 63 -17.35 3.94 -15.50
CA TRP A 63 -17.14 4.89 -14.40
C TRP A 63 -16.07 5.93 -14.69
N PHE A 64 -16.20 7.05 -13.98
CA PHE A 64 -15.27 8.16 -14.03
C PHE A 64 -14.18 8.04 -12.98
N VAL A 65 -12.94 8.23 -13.42
CA VAL A 65 -11.76 8.29 -12.57
C VAL A 65 -10.89 9.46 -12.99
N LYS A 66 -10.00 9.89 -12.11
CA LYS A 66 -8.93 10.83 -12.44
C LYS A 66 -7.61 10.27 -11.92
N ARG A 67 -6.56 10.29 -12.74
CA ARG A 67 -5.23 9.86 -12.27
C ARG A 67 -4.74 10.82 -11.18
N TYR A 68 -4.29 10.26 -10.06
CA TYR A 68 -3.91 11.00 -8.87
C TYR A 68 -2.40 10.99 -8.65
N ALA A 69 -1.78 9.81 -8.65
CA ALA A 69 -0.34 9.65 -8.47
C ALA A 69 0.20 8.47 -9.28
N ASP A 70 1.50 8.48 -9.55
CA ASP A 70 2.20 7.38 -10.20
C ASP A 70 2.40 6.17 -9.28
N VAL A 71 3.09 5.15 -9.79
CA VAL A 71 3.36 3.90 -9.07
C VAL A 71 4.20 4.09 -7.79
N ASP A 72 4.98 5.17 -7.74
CA ASP A 72 5.85 5.56 -6.62
C ASP A 72 5.13 6.53 -5.66
N ALA A 73 3.82 6.71 -5.82
CA ALA A 73 2.98 7.64 -5.09
C ALA A 73 3.35 9.13 -5.28
N THR A 74 4.05 9.46 -6.37
CA THR A 74 4.30 10.87 -6.74
C THR A 74 3.04 11.45 -7.40
N GLN A 75 2.48 12.47 -6.75
CA GLN A 75 1.21 13.07 -7.19
C GLN A 75 1.37 13.77 -8.56
N TYR A 76 0.40 13.55 -9.45
CA TYR A 76 0.33 14.28 -10.70
C TYR A 76 -0.12 15.74 -10.47
N PRO A 77 0.41 16.70 -11.24
CA PRO A 77 -0.09 18.07 -11.22
C PRO A 77 -1.59 18.14 -11.56
N VAL A 78 -2.34 18.93 -10.79
CA VAL A 78 -3.80 19.04 -10.90
C VAL A 78 -4.29 19.51 -12.28
N ASN A 79 -3.45 20.26 -13.01
CA ASN A 79 -3.76 20.76 -14.34
C ASN A 79 -3.56 19.72 -15.46
N VAL A 80 -2.79 18.65 -15.19
CA VAL A 80 -2.44 17.61 -16.18
C VAL A 80 -3.49 16.51 -16.24
N THR A 81 -4.04 16.10 -15.09
CA THR A 81 -5.00 15.00 -15.04
C THR A 81 -6.44 15.50 -15.06
N LYS A 82 -7.30 14.82 -15.81
CA LYS A 82 -8.73 15.15 -15.93
C LYS A 82 -9.58 13.95 -15.51
N TRP A 83 -10.81 14.24 -15.07
CA TRP A 83 -11.82 13.22 -14.86
C TRP A 83 -12.26 12.64 -16.20
N ARG A 84 -12.19 11.32 -16.36
CA ARG A 84 -12.48 10.61 -17.60
C ARG A 84 -13.13 9.26 -17.33
N LYS A 85 -13.87 8.72 -18.30
CA LYS A 85 -14.36 7.35 -18.22
C LYS A 85 -13.21 6.37 -18.38
N ILE A 86 -13.19 5.30 -17.59
CA ILE A 86 -12.14 4.27 -17.65
C ILE A 86 -11.98 3.72 -19.07
N ARG A 87 -13.07 3.45 -19.81
CA ARG A 87 -13.04 2.98 -21.21
C ARG A 87 -12.32 3.89 -22.21
N THR A 88 -12.03 5.14 -21.85
CA THR A 88 -11.29 6.09 -22.71
C THR A 88 -9.79 6.10 -22.43
N LEU A 89 -9.34 5.41 -21.38
CA LEU A 89 -7.94 5.27 -21.02
C LEU A 89 -7.32 4.10 -21.76
N THR A 90 -6.04 4.24 -22.09
CA THR A 90 -5.22 3.12 -22.53
C THR A 90 -4.84 2.30 -21.30
N LEU A 91 -5.46 1.13 -21.16
CA LEU A 91 -5.29 0.24 -20.03
C LEU A 91 -4.11 -0.71 -20.26
N LEU A 92 -3.03 -0.56 -19.49
CA LEU A 92 -1.89 -1.48 -19.54
C LEU A 92 -2.08 -2.62 -18.54
N SER A 93 -2.37 -3.82 -19.05
CA SER A 93 -2.52 -5.02 -18.21
C SER A 93 -1.17 -5.45 -17.63
N VAL A 94 -0.97 -5.12 -16.37
CA VAL A 94 -0.04 -5.85 -15.51
C VAL A 94 -0.77 -6.01 -14.19
N SER A 95 -0.66 -7.16 -13.53
CA SER A 95 -1.14 -7.29 -12.15
C SER A 95 -0.02 -6.85 -11.24
N VAL A 96 -0.33 -6.04 -10.23
CA VAL A 96 0.61 -5.64 -9.19
C VAL A 96 0.19 -6.35 -7.93
N ALA A 97 1.14 -7.01 -7.27
CA ALA A 97 0.90 -7.56 -5.95
C ALA A 97 0.44 -6.40 -5.04
N SER A 98 -0.64 -6.60 -4.29
CA SER A 98 -0.98 -5.68 -3.20
C SER A 98 0.29 -5.51 -2.36
N ASN A 99 0.64 -4.26 -2.02
CA ASN A 99 1.74 -4.02 -1.10
C ASN A 99 1.32 -4.60 0.25
N GLY A 100 1.65 -5.88 0.47
CA GLY A 100 1.45 -6.60 1.72
C GLY A 100 -0.01 -6.84 2.12
N GLU A 101 -0.75 -7.66 1.39
CA GLU A 101 -1.60 -8.63 2.12
C GLU A 101 -0.69 -9.77 2.57
N LEU A 102 0.07 -9.52 3.64
CA LEU A 102 0.26 -10.61 4.56
C LEU A 102 -1.17 -10.96 5.00
N THR A 103 -1.65 -12.16 4.67
CA THR A 103 -2.87 -12.70 5.29
C THR A 103 -2.78 -12.43 6.80
N PRO A 104 -3.89 -12.26 7.54
CA PRO A 104 -3.82 -12.04 8.99
C PRO A 104 -2.86 -13.01 9.69
N GLN A 105 -2.77 -14.23 9.16
CA GLN A 105 -1.82 -15.26 9.56
C GLN A 105 -0.35 -14.96 9.18
N ALA A 106 -0.06 -14.50 7.96
CA ALA A 106 1.28 -14.11 7.55
C ALA A 106 1.75 -12.82 8.28
N ALA A 107 0.84 -11.91 8.63
CA ALA A 107 1.14 -10.68 9.37
C ALA A 107 1.51 -11.04 10.81
N PHE A 108 0.71 -11.92 11.41
CA PHE A 108 0.98 -12.49 12.71
C PHE A 108 2.32 -13.25 12.76
N VAL A 109 2.64 -14.06 11.74
CA VAL A 109 3.93 -14.76 11.66
C VAL A 109 5.11 -13.80 11.50
N ALA A 110 4.96 -12.73 10.72
CA ALA A 110 6.00 -11.71 10.58
C ALA A 110 6.25 -10.97 11.90
N ILE A 111 5.18 -10.63 12.64
CA ILE A 111 5.26 -10.04 13.98
C ILE A 111 5.97 -11.00 14.95
N LEU A 112 5.60 -12.28 14.96
CA LEU A 112 6.24 -13.28 15.83
C LEU A 112 7.73 -13.49 15.52
N ARG A 113 8.12 -13.44 14.24
CA ARG A 113 9.55 -13.51 13.86
C ARG A 113 10.31 -12.29 14.35
N SER A 114 9.78 -11.08 14.12
CA SER A 114 10.39 -9.85 14.60
C SER A 114 10.61 -9.84 16.11
N ILE A 115 9.64 -10.33 16.89
CA ILE A 115 9.79 -10.47 18.35
C ILE A 115 10.86 -11.50 18.72
N ARG A 116 10.87 -12.67 18.05
CA ARG A 116 11.87 -13.72 18.28
C ARG A 116 13.29 -13.23 17.98
N ASP A 117 13.48 -12.55 16.86
CA ASP A 117 14.79 -12.02 16.44
C ASP A 117 15.26 -10.94 17.43
N SER A 118 14.33 -10.17 18.00
CA SER A 118 14.63 -9.19 19.06
C SER A 118 15.04 -9.85 20.39
N VAL A 119 14.50 -11.03 20.71
CA VAL A 119 14.86 -11.78 21.92
C VAL A 119 16.23 -12.47 21.78
N SER A 120 16.62 -12.88 20.57
CA SER A 120 17.98 -13.39 20.31
C SER A 120 19.07 -12.33 20.41
N ILE A 121 18.76 -11.04 20.25
CA ILE A 121 19.70 -9.93 20.49
C ILE A 121 19.94 -9.71 22.00
N GLY A 122 19.01 -10.15 22.86
CA GLY A 122 19.12 -10.01 24.31
C GLY A 122 20.03 -11.02 25.00
N THR A 123 20.40 -12.14 24.35
CA THR A 123 21.27 -13.16 24.97
C THR A 123 22.76 -12.99 24.68
N GLU A 124 23.13 -12.17 23.70
CA GLU A 124 24.56 -11.91 23.40
C GLU A 124 25.15 -10.78 24.26
N ALA A 125 24.31 -9.93 24.86
CA ALA A 125 24.77 -8.86 25.75
C ALA A 125 25.08 -9.33 27.19
N VAL A 126 24.62 -10.52 27.60
CA VAL A 126 24.94 -11.08 28.93
C VAL A 126 26.22 -11.93 28.91
N ALA A 127 26.67 -12.38 27.73
CA ALA A 127 27.86 -13.23 27.59
C ALA A 127 29.20 -12.48 27.68
N ASN A 128 29.20 -11.13 27.69
CA ASN A 128 30.40 -10.29 27.70
C ASN A 128 30.53 -9.45 28.99
N LEU A 129 30.14 -10.00 30.14
CA LEU A 129 30.64 -9.48 31.41
C LEU A 129 32.07 -10.00 31.62
N PRO A 130 33.07 -9.12 31.83
CA PRO A 130 34.40 -9.57 32.19
C PRO A 130 34.35 -10.36 33.49
N ALA A 131 34.91 -11.57 33.44
CA ALA A 131 35.11 -12.41 34.60
C ALA A 131 36.12 -11.76 35.56
N GLU A 132 35.95 -12.06 36.84
CA GLU A 132 36.95 -11.93 37.91
C GLU A 132 37.29 -10.50 38.39
N GLY A 133 36.48 -10.02 39.33
CA GLY A 133 37.03 -9.27 40.47
C GLY A 133 37.37 -10.28 41.56
N SER A 134 38.65 -10.64 41.65
CA SER A 134 39.20 -11.59 42.62
C SER A 134 38.80 -11.27 44.07
N MET A 135 38.58 -12.35 44.80
CA MET A 135 38.49 -12.46 46.26
C MET A 135 39.47 -11.55 47.00
N GLU A 136 39.00 -10.96 48.11
CA GLU A 136 39.50 -11.31 49.44
C GLU A 136 38.62 -10.64 50.50
N ASN A 137 37.86 -11.44 51.25
CA ASN A 137 37.49 -11.07 52.60
C ASN A 137 37.68 -12.32 53.46
N PRO A 138 38.71 -12.40 54.30
CA PRO A 138 38.94 -13.59 55.08
C PRO A 138 37.85 -13.72 56.15
N ILE A 139 37.26 -14.92 56.16
CA ILE A 139 36.38 -15.42 57.20
C ILE A 139 37.16 -15.40 58.52
N VAL A 140 36.59 -14.77 59.54
CA VAL A 140 36.88 -15.11 60.94
C VAL A 140 35.54 -15.33 61.65
N ILE A 141 35.26 -16.61 61.85
CA ILE A 141 34.28 -17.24 62.76
C ILE A 141 35.14 -18.37 63.38
N ASP A 142 35.26 -18.66 64.66
CA ASP A 142 34.59 -18.29 65.92
C ASP A 142 35.61 -18.59 67.06
N GLU A 143 35.23 -18.27 68.31
CA GLU A 143 35.26 -19.15 69.51
C GLU A 143 35.71 -18.45 70.82
N ASP A 144 34.79 -18.58 71.80
CA ASP A 144 34.82 -18.38 73.27
C ASP A 144 35.00 -17.00 73.91
#